data_AF-A0A8T6SLY5-F1
#
_entry.id   AF-A0A8T6SLY5-F1
#
_cell.length_a   1.000
_cell.length_b   1.000
_cell.length_c   1.000
_cell.angle_alpha   90.00
_cell.angle_beta   90.00
_cell.angle_gamma   90.00
#
_symmetry.space_group_name_H-M   'P 1'
#
loop_
_entity.id
_entity.type
_entity.pdbx_description
1 polymer ?
#
loop_
_entity_poly.entity_id
_entity_poly.type
_entity_poly.pdbx_seq_one_letter_code
_entity_poly.pdbx_strand_id
1 'polypeptide(L)' 'MGTGKSTTINELANLLMEFFGQAHLKPVYRPPREGDIRDSYADIGKAEKMLGYKSMIMMKEGIRMLLNVM' A
#
# COMPACT_ATOMS: atom_id res chain seq x y z
N MET A 1 -8.23 -5.22 11.21
CA MET A 1 -6.95 -5.86 10.84
C MET A 1 -6.28 -5.00 9.78
N GLY A 2 -4.95 -4.89 9.78
CA GLY A 2 -4.18 -4.05 8.86
C GLY A 2 -2.68 -4.30 9.03
N THR A 3 -1.83 -3.57 8.34
CA THR A 3 -0.37 -3.78 8.36
C THR A 3 0.36 -2.95 9.42
N GLY A 4 -0.30 -1.97 10.05
CA GLY A 4 0.36 -0.99 10.93
C GLY A 4 1.18 0.07 10.19
N LYS A 5 1.25 0.00 8.85
CA LYS A 5 2.07 0.88 8.02
C LYS A 5 1.21 1.56 6.96
N SER A 6 1.30 2.88 6.87
CA SER A 6 0.66 3.66 5.81
C SER A 6 1.37 3.47 4.46
N THR A 7 0.64 3.70 3.38
CA THR A 7 1.18 3.78 2.02
C THR A 7 0.39 4.86 1.28
N THR A 8 1.10 5.83 0.74
CA THR A 8 0.51 6.91 -0.05
C THR A 8 0.14 6.43 -1.46
N ILE A 9 -0.77 7.14 -2.11
CA ILE A 9 -1.12 6.88 -3.51
C ILE A 9 0.11 7.02 -4.43
N ASN A 10 1.02 7.96 -4.13
CA ASN A 10 2.24 8.15 -4.92
C ASN A 10 3.22 6.97 -4.77
N GLU A 11 3.42 6.46 -3.55
CA GLU A 11 4.25 5.28 -3.33
C GLU A 11 3.68 4.05 -4.05
N LEU A 12 2.36 3.85 -3.99
CA LEU A 12 1.69 2.77 -4.70
C LEU A 12 1.84 2.91 -6.22
N ALA A 13 1.61 4.10 -6.78
CA ALA A 13 1.77 4.35 -8.20
C ALA A 13 3.21 4.10 -8.67
N ASN A 14 4.20 4.59 -7.93
CA ASN A 14 5.61 4.37 -8.22
C ASN A 14 5.98 2.88 -8.20
N LEU A 15 5.49 2.14 -7.20
CA LEU A 15 5.73 0.71 -7.09
C LEU A 15 5.14 -0.07 -8.28
N LEU A 16 3.92 0.27 -8.70
CA LEU A 16 3.31 -0.35 -9.87
C LEU A 16 4.10 -0.02 -11.14
N MET A 17 4.50 1.24 -11.34
CA MET A 17 5.34 1.62 -12.48
C MET A 17 6.69 0.88 -12.49
N GLU A 18 7.33 0.67 -11.33
CA GLU A 18 8.53 -0.16 -11.20
C GLU A 18 8.26 -1.61 -11.67
N PHE A 19 7.21 -2.24 -11.15
CA PHE A 19 6.88 -3.64 -11.47
C PHE A 19 6.46 -3.89 -12.92
N PHE A 20 5.89 -2.88 -13.59
CA PHE A 20 5.56 -2.98 -15.02
C PHE A 20 6.70 -2.52 -15.95
N GLY A 21 7.87 -2.18 -15.42
CA GLY A 21 9.00 -1.67 -16.23
C GLY A 21 8.74 -0.28 -16.83
N GLN A 22 7.84 0.49 -16.22
CA GLN A 22 7.38 1.80 -16.67
C GLN A 22 7.82 2.94 -15.73
N ALA A 23 8.95 2.80 -15.04
CA ALA A 23 9.45 3.78 -14.05
C ALA A 23 9.73 5.18 -14.64
N HIS A 24 9.76 5.32 -15.97
CA HIS A 24 9.91 6.59 -16.67
C HIS A 24 8.59 7.39 -16.77
N LEU A 25 7.44 6.75 -16.54
CA LEU A 25 6.14 7.41 -16.55
C LEU A 25 5.94 8.26 -15.29
N LYS A 26 4.98 9.19 -15.36
CA LYS A 26 4.58 10.02 -14.22
C LYS A 26 3.06 9.99 -14.06
N PRO A 27 2.55 9.97 -12.81
CA PRO A 27 1.12 10.07 -12.56
C PRO A 27 0.56 11.39 -13.11
N VAL A 28 -0.63 11.32 -13.72
CA VAL A 28 -1.41 12.51 -14.08
C VAL A 28 -2.26 12.89 -12.88
N TYR A 29 -1.89 13.98 -12.21
CA TYR A 29 -2.64 14.48 -11.06
C TYR A 29 -3.95 15.14 -11.48
N ARG A 30 -4.99 14.91 -10.68
CA ARG A 30 -6.33 15.48 -10.85
C ARG A 30 -6.81 16.07 -9.53
N PRO A 31 -7.85 16.92 -9.54
CA PRO A 31 -8.46 17.41 -8.31
C PRO A 31 -8.82 16.25 -7.35
N PRO A 32 -8.74 16.47 -6.02
CA PRO A 32 -9.12 15.47 -5.04
C PRO A 32 -10.60 15.10 -5.21
N ARG A 33 -10.94 13.85 -4.90
CA ARG A 33 -12.35 13.43 -4.91
C ARG A 33 -13.02 13.92 -3.64
N GLU A 34 -14.23 14.43 -3.78
CA GLU A 34 -15.04 14.85 -2.64
C GLU A 34 -15.33 13.64 -1.73
N GLY A 35 -15.10 13.81 -0.43
CA GLY A 35 -15.31 12.76 0.56
C GLY A 35 -14.14 11.77 0.76
N ASP A 36 -13.03 11.88 0.00
CA ASP A 36 -11.86 11.03 0.21
C ASP A 36 -11.23 11.29 1.59
N ILE A 37 -11.04 10.21 2.35
CA ILE A 37 -10.26 10.24 3.61
C ILE A 37 -8.78 10.36 3.25
N ARG A 38 -8.11 11.39 3.76
CA ARG A 38 -6.71 11.67 3.44
C ARG A 38 -5.73 10.64 3.99
N ASP A 39 -5.86 10.32 5.27
CA ASP A 39 -4.96 9.42 5.98
C ASP A 39 -5.78 8.30 6.63
N SER A 40 -5.51 7.06 6.22
CA SER A 40 -6.17 5.87 6.75
C SER A 40 -5.16 4.75 6.93
N TYR A 41 -4.90 4.38 8.18
CA TYR A 41 -4.11 3.22 8.55
C TYR A 41 -4.52 2.75 9.94
N ALA A 42 -4.38 1.44 10.19
CA ALA A 42 -4.78 0.85 11.46
C ALA A 42 -3.60 0.76 12.42
N ASP A 43 -3.78 1.20 13.67
CA ASP A 43 -2.95 0.73 14.78
C ASP A 43 -3.28 -0.76 15.02
N ILE A 44 -2.25 -1.61 14.95
CA ILE A 44 -2.37 -3.06 15.10
C ILE A 44 -2.00 -3.55 16.50
N GLY A 45 -1.58 -2.67 17.41
CA GLY A 45 -1.05 -3.03 18.72
C GLY A 45 -2.03 -3.83 19.58
N LYS A 46 -3.34 -3.59 19.46
CA LYS A 46 -4.36 -4.40 20.15
C LYS A 46 -4.39 -5.85 19.63
N ALA A 47 -4.33 -6.03 18.32
CA ALA A 47 -4.33 -7.34 17.69
C ALA A 47 -3.03 -8.09 17.97
N GLU A 48 -1.88 -7.40 17.95
CA GLU A 48 -0.58 -7.96 18.33
C GLU A 48 -0.61 -8.50 19.77
N LYS A 49 -1.08 -7.70 20.73
CA LYS A 49 -1.11 -8.07 22.16
C LYS A 49 -2.08 -9.19 22.47
N MET A 50 -3.29 -9.13 21.89
CA MET A 50 -4.38 -10.04 22.27
C MET A 50 -4.38 -11.33 21.48
N LEU A 51 -3.92 -11.30 20.22
CA LEU A 51 -4.05 -12.41 19.29
C LEU A 51 -2.70 -12.92 18.78
N GLY A 52 -1.59 -12.29 19.17
CA GLY A 52 -0.28 -12.57 18.57
C GLY A 52 -0.24 -12.23 17.08
N TYR A 53 -1.17 -11.41 16.59
CA TYR A 53 -1.28 -11.06 15.17
C TYR A 53 -0.01 -10.37 14.70
N LYS A 54 0.52 -10.79 13.55
CA LYS A 54 1.59 -10.09 12.84
C LYS A 54 1.25 -10.04 11.36
N SER A 55 1.39 -8.87 10.75
CA SER A 55 1.26 -8.74 9.30
C SER A 55 2.46 -9.41 8.62
N MET A 56 2.24 -10.56 7.97
CA MET A 56 3.31 -11.33 7.32
C MET A 56 3.66 -10.81 5.92
N ILE A 57 2.69 -10.20 5.22
CA ILE A 57 2.85 -9.72 3.86
C ILE A 57 2.66 -8.20 3.87
N MET A 58 3.72 -7.48 3.47
CA MET A 58 3.71 -6.02 3.34
C MET A 58 3.33 -5.61 1.92
N MET A 59 2.95 -4.33 1.73
CA MET A 59 2.42 -3.81 0.46
C MET A 59 3.24 -4.22 -0.78
N LYS A 60 4.56 -4.00 -0.76
CA LYS A 60 5.45 -4.33 -1.89
C LYS A 60 5.41 -5.81 -2.24
N GLU A 61 5.51 -6.67 -1.23
CA GLU A 61 5.49 -8.12 -1.42
C GLU A 61 4.12 -8.63 -1.87
N GLY A 62 3.05 -8.13 -1.26
CA GLY A 62 1.68 -8.51 -1.63
C GLY A 62 1.34 -8.16 -3.07
N ILE A 63 1.79 -7.00 -3.57
CA ILE A 63 1.62 -6.62 -4.98
C ILE A 63 2.48 -7.49 -5.89
N ARG A 64 3.73 -7.80 -5.52
CA ARG A 64 4.58 -8.71 -6.30
C ARG A 64 3.92 -10.08 -6.46
N MET A 65 3.40 -10.65 -5.36
CA MET A 65 2.65 -11.90 -5.37
C MET A 65 1.38 -11.81 -6.24
N LEU A 66 0.63 -10.72 -6.14
CA LEU A 66 -0.59 -10.50 -6.92
C LEU A 66 -0.31 -10.42 -8.42
N LEU A 67 0.76 -9.73 -8.82
CA LEU A 67 1.14 -9.56 -10.22
C LEU A 67 1.84 -10.80 -10.81
N ASN A 68 2.22 -11.77 -9.97
CA ASN A 68 3.00 -12.95 -10.37
C ASN A 68 4.26 -12.59 -11.18
N VAL A 69 4.89 -11.47 -10.83
CA VAL A 69 6.16 -11.04 -11.41
C VAL A 69 7.27 -11.56 -10.50
N MET A 70 8.19 -12.34 -11.08
CA MET A 70 9.28 -13.04 -10.36
C MET A 70 10.23 -12.07 -9.66
#